data_AF-A0A7S0ZUL3-F1
#
_entry.id   AF-A0A7S0ZUL3-F1
#
_cell.length_a   1.000
_cell.length_b   1.000
_cell.length_c   1.000
_cell.angle_alpha   90.00
_cell.angle_beta   90.00
_cell.angle_gamma   90.00
#
_symmetry.space_group_name_H-M   'P 1'
#
loop_
_entity.id
_entity.type
_entity.pdbx_description
1 polymer ?
#
loop_
_entity_poly.entity_id
_entity_poly.type
_entity_poly.pdbx_seq_one_letter_code
_entity_poly.pdbx_strand_id
1 'polypeptide(L)'
;IFCLLAQEQEAKACPHLLQMFGAFSDDVDTYLVTELADGGDLFSFTANSRKPLVEEQVRSFTWQLLQALQYLHERRIGHRDISLENALLSRGVVKVMDFGMACQTHAEDLALRYFRAVGKDMYRGPECYLPKESEVNVTAPDSARHGDVVFLPVANNCLAEVRLPSDVVPGTACTAEIAGYTVPPLDVFSTGVSAFVLRWQVPPWKDAHLSDNYFHFVHHSGPLGLET
;
A
#
# COMPACT_ATOMS: atom_id res chain seq x y z
N ILE A 1 4.98 -14.70 8.63
CA ILE A 1 3.61 -14.34 8.21
C ILE A 1 2.97 -15.43 7.38
N PHE A 2 3.57 -15.88 6.27
CA PHE A 2 2.98 -16.93 5.43
C PHE A 2 2.66 -18.24 6.19
N CYS A 3 3.59 -18.73 7.04
CA CYS A 3 3.32 -19.89 7.90
C CYS A 3 2.23 -19.64 8.96
N LEU A 4 2.16 -18.42 9.52
CA LEU A 4 1.13 -18.04 10.48
C LEU A 4 -0.25 -18.11 9.82
N LEU A 5 -0.37 -17.54 8.62
CA LEU A 5 -1.62 -17.54 7.85
C LEU A 5 -2.04 -18.96 7.47
N ALA A 6 -1.08 -19.84 7.15
CA ALA A 6 -1.36 -21.25 6.85
C ALA A 6 -1.94 -22.02 8.04
N GLN A 7 -1.47 -21.74 9.27
CA GLN A 7 -2.00 -22.35 10.50
C GLN A 7 -3.44 -21.89 10.80
N GLU A 8 -3.80 -20.66 10.45
CA GLU A 8 -5.14 -20.10 10.67
C GLU A 8 -6.18 -20.50 9.61
N GLN A 9 -5.74 -21.01 8.46
CA GLN A 9 -6.63 -21.37 7.34
C GLN A 9 -7.62 -22.50 7.66
N GLU A 10 -7.43 -23.26 8.74
CA GLU A 10 -8.34 -24.36 9.12
C GLU A 10 -9.71 -23.89 9.68
N ALA A 11 -9.84 -22.65 10.16
CA ALA A 11 -11.09 -22.17 10.78
C ALA A 11 -11.77 -20.98 10.06
N LYS A 12 -11.03 -20.17 9.29
CA LYS A 12 -11.59 -19.00 8.59
C LYS A 12 -10.69 -18.50 7.44
N ALA A 13 -10.38 -19.35 6.46
CA ALA A 13 -9.48 -19.01 5.36
C ALA A 13 -9.99 -17.83 4.49
N CYS A 14 -9.09 -16.92 4.13
CA CYS A 14 -9.35 -15.93 3.08
C CYS A 14 -9.16 -16.59 1.70
N PRO A 15 -10.19 -16.61 0.82
CA PRO A 15 -10.05 -17.20 -0.51
C PRO A 15 -9.10 -16.40 -1.42
N HIS A 16 -8.78 -15.16 -1.05
CA HIS A 16 -7.99 -14.20 -1.84
C HIS A 16 -6.51 -14.12 -1.45
N LEU A 17 -6.05 -14.97 -0.54
CA LEU A 17 -4.62 -15.16 -0.28
C LEU A 17 -4.16 -16.47 -0.89
N LEU A 18 -2.93 -16.50 -1.40
CA LEU A 18 -2.31 -17.72 -1.90
C LEU A 18 -2.14 -18.71 -0.73
N GLN A 19 -2.75 -19.89 -0.85
CA GLN A 19 -2.65 -20.93 0.14
C GLN A 19 -1.24 -21.56 0.16
N MET A 20 -0.66 -21.70 1.34
CA MET A 20 0.57 -22.45 1.56
C MET A 20 0.23 -23.82 2.14
N PHE A 21 0.72 -24.87 1.50
CA PHE A 21 0.60 -26.25 1.99
C PHE A 21 1.75 -26.65 2.91
N GLY A 22 2.92 -26.04 2.74
CA GLY A 22 4.08 -26.33 3.57
C GLY A 22 5.31 -25.52 3.21
N ALA A 23 6.31 -25.59 4.06
CA ALA A 23 7.63 -25.03 3.84
C ALA A 23 8.68 -26.08 4.19
N PHE A 24 9.73 -26.16 3.38
CA PHE A 24 10.85 -27.07 3.54
C PHE A 24 12.14 -26.27 3.36
N SER A 25 13.24 -26.77 3.90
CA SER A 25 14.55 -26.16 3.72
C SER A 25 15.62 -27.23 3.64
N ASP A 26 16.63 -27.01 2.81
CA ASP A 26 17.90 -27.72 2.89
C ASP A 26 19.00 -26.76 3.38
N ASP A 27 20.27 -27.13 3.21
CA ASP A 27 21.41 -26.32 3.67
C ASP A 27 21.58 -25.00 2.87
N VAL A 28 20.93 -24.86 1.72
CA VAL A 28 21.13 -23.75 0.77
C VAL A 28 19.85 -22.94 0.58
N ASP A 29 18.72 -23.62 0.42
CA ASP A 29 17.48 -23.01 -0.05
C ASP A 29 16.29 -23.28 0.88
N THR A 30 15.31 -22.35 0.85
CA THR A 30 14.00 -22.52 1.46
C THR A 30 12.94 -22.64 0.36
N TYR A 31 12.14 -23.69 0.43
CA TYR A 31 11.11 -24.05 -0.53
C TYR A 31 9.73 -23.84 0.09
N LEU A 32 8.86 -23.14 -0.62
CA LEU A 32 7.45 -22.97 -0.24
C LEU A 32 6.57 -23.77 -1.19
N VAL A 33 5.74 -24.65 -0.65
CA VAL A 33 4.73 -25.39 -1.41
C VAL A 33 3.40 -24.67 -1.26
N THR A 34 2.83 -24.22 -2.37
CA THR A 34 1.60 -23.43 -2.41
C THR A 34 0.55 -24.07 -3.31
N GLU A 35 -0.68 -23.57 -3.25
CA GLU A 35 -1.63 -23.79 -4.34
C GLU A 35 -1.06 -23.26 -5.66
N LEU A 36 -1.48 -23.90 -6.77
CA LEU A 36 -1.10 -23.47 -8.11
C LEU A 36 -2.14 -22.47 -8.62
N ALA A 37 -1.71 -21.24 -8.87
CA ALA A 37 -2.51 -20.25 -9.58
C ALA A 37 -2.27 -20.36 -11.09
N ASP A 38 -3.22 -20.99 -11.79
CA ASP A 38 -3.12 -21.38 -13.21
C ASP A 38 -3.21 -20.21 -14.20
N GLY A 39 -3.63 -19.02 -13.74
CA GLY A 39 -3.76 -17.80 -14.55
C GLY A 39 -2.52 -16.90 -14.56
N GLY A 40 -1.45 -17.24 -13.83
CA GLY A 40 -0.28 -16.37 -13.67
C GLY A 40 -0.58 -15.10 -12.88
N ASP A 41 0.33 -14.13 -12.90
CA ASP A 41 0.16 -12.84 -12.23
C ASP A 41 -0.71 -11.85 -13.04
N LEU A 42 -1.36 -10.92 -12.35
CA LEU A 42 -2.24 -9.92 -12.96
C LEU A 42 -1.49 -8.98 -13.91
N PHE A 43 -0.18 -8.77 -13.72
CA PHE A 43 0.63 -7.92 -14.58
C PHE A 43 0.81 -8.57 -15.96
N SER A 44 1.24 -9.83 -15.98
CA SER A 44 1.34 -10.65 -17.18
C SER A 44 -0.03 -10.86 -17.84
N PHE A 45 -1.09 -11.08 -17.04
CA PHE A 45 -2.45 -11.23 -17.55
C PHE A 45 -2.94 -9.98 -18.30
N THR A 46 -2.75 -8.78 -17.73
CA THR A 46 -3.17 -7.54 -18.39
C THR A 46 -2.29 -7.21 -19.59
N ALA A 47 -0.97 -7.45 -19.51
CA ALA A 47 -0.03 -7.18 -20.61
C ALA A 47 -0.31 -8.06 -21.85
N ASN A 48 -0.75 -9.31 -21.64
CA ASN A 48 -1.11 -10.22 -22.72
C ASN A 48 -2.54 -10.03 -23.25
N SER A 49 -3.34 -9.17 -22.61
CA SER A 49 -4.71 -8.91 -23.03
C SER A 49 -4.72 -8.01 -24.28
N ARG A 50 -5.37 -8.48 -25.35
CA ARG A 50 -5.48 -7.73 -26.63
C ARG A 50 -6.20 -6.37 -26.50
N LYS A 51 -6.97 -6.19 -25.42
CA LYS A 51 -7.73 -4.99 -25.12
C LYS A 51 -7.59 -4.67 -23.63
N PRO A 52 -7.66 -3.39 -23.24
CA PRO A 52 -7.77 -3.02 -21.84
C PRO A 52 -8.95 -3.73 -21.17
N LEU A 53 -8.78 -4.07 -19.89
CA LEU A 53 -9.84 -4.71 -19.11
C LEU A 53 -11.05 -3.78 -19.02
N VAL A 54 -12.25 -4.37 -19.10
CA VAL A 54 -13.48 -3.62 -18.90
C VAL A 54 -13.65 -3.27 -17.42
N GLU A 55 -14.39 -2.21 -17.14
CA GLU A 55 -14.58 -1.71 -15.77
C GLU A 55 -15.09 -2.78 -14.80
N GLU A 56 -15.97 -3.68 -15.26
CA GLU A 56 -16.47 -4.79 -14.46
C GLU A 56 -15.35 -5.73 -13.99
N GLN A 57 -14.38 -6.04 -14.85
CA GLN A 57 -13.25 -6.89 -14.50
C GLN A 57 -12.31 -6.17 -13.54
N VAL A 58 -12.01 -4.88 -13.81
CA VAL A 58 -11.17 -4.05 -12.93
C VAL A 58 -11.80 -3.99 -11.55
N ARG A 59 -13.11 -3.67 -11.47
CA ARG A 59 -13.87 -3.62 -10.22
C ARG A 59 -13.83 -4.95 -9.48
N SER A 60 -14.00 -6.07 -10.19
CA SER A 60 -13.93 -7.41 -9.59
C SER A 60 -12.56 -7.70 -8.98
N PHE A 61 -11.47 -7.45 -9.70
CA PHE A 61 -10.12 -7.70 -9.19
C PHE A 61 -9.76 -6.75 -8.04
N THR A 62 -10.08 -5.46 -8.15
CA THR A 62 -9.89 -4.49 -7.07
C THR A 62 -10.66 -4.89 -5.81
N TRP A 63 -11.91 -5.35 -5.96
CA TRP A 63 -12.71 -5.83 -4.83
C TRP A 63 -12.08 -7.03 -4.14
N GLN A 64 -11.53 -7.97 -4.90
CA GLN A 64 -10.84 -9.14 -4.34
C GLN A 64 -9.53 -8.78 -3.63
N LEU A 65 -8.76 -7.83 -4.18
CA LEU A 65 -7.57 -7.28 -3.49
C LEU A 65 -7.95 -6.62 -2.16
N LEU A 66 -9.01 -5.81 -2.14
CA LEU A 66 -9.48 -5.16 -0.91
C LEU A 66 -9.97 -6.16 0.14
N GLN A 67 -10.62 -7.25 -0.27
CA GLN A 67 -11.01 -8.33 0.65
C GLN A 67 -9.80 -9.07 1.24
N ALA A 68 -8.75 -9.30 0.44
CA ALA A 68 -7.48 -9.83 0.94
C ALA A 68 -6.85 -8.89 1.98
N LEU A 69 -6.82 -7.59 1.68
CA LEU A 69 -6.28 -6.58 2.58
C LEU A 69 -7.08 -6.46 3.87
N GLN A 70 -8.41 -6.44 3.80
CA GLN A 70 -9.28 -6.44 4.97
C GLN A 70 -8.93 -7.62 5.89
N TYR A 71 -8.80 -8.83 5.33
CA TYR A 71 -8.47 -10.02 6.10
C TYR A 71 -7.11 -9.91 6.82
N LEU A 72 -6.10 -9.35 6.15
CA LEU A 72 -4.77 -9.12 6.72
C LEU A 72 -4.80 -8.03 7.80
N HIS A 73 -5.45 -6.90 7.52
CA HIS A 73 -5.53 -5.75 8.44
C HIS A 73 -6.32 -6.09 9.71
N GLU A 74 -7.38 -6.90 9.63
CA GLU A 74 -8.10 -7.44 10.79
C GLU A 74 -7.20 -8.29 11.71
N ARG A 75 -6.12 -8.86 11.16
CA ARG A 75 -5.07 -9.61 11.89
C ARG A 75 -3.85 -8.77 12.21
N ARG A 76 -3.95 -7.45 12.02
CA ARG A 76 -2.86 -6.49 12.20
C ARG A 76 -1.63 -6.81 11.34
N ILE A 77 -1.85 -7.44 10.19
CA ILE A 77 -0.83 -7.74 9.19
C ILE A 77 -0.95 -6.71 8.06
N GLY A 78 0.13 -6.00 7.77
CA GLY A 78 0.24 -5.13 6.60
C GLY A 78 1.10 -5.79 5.51
N HIS A 79 0.69 -5.69 4.24
CA HIS A 79 1.37 -6.37 3.14
C HIS A 79 2.63 -5.63 2.66
N ARG A 80 2.53 -4.30 2.48
CA ARG A 80 3.60 -3.36 2.10
C ARG A 80 4.21 -3.51 0.70
N ASP A 81 3.82 -4.52 -0.07
CA ASP A 81 4.17 -4.64 -1.49
C ASP A 81 2.99 -5.15 -2.34
N ILE A 82 1.82 -4.51 -2.21
CA ILE A 82 0.69 -4.80 -3.10
C ILE A 82 1.03 -4.27 -4.50
N SER A 83 1.02 -5.16 -5.48
CA SER A 83 1.23 -4.85 -6.88
C SER A 83 0.57 -5.93 -7.75
N LEU A 84 0.51 -5.71 -9.07
CA LEU A 84 -0.09 -6.69 -9.98
C LEU A 84 0.74 -7.98 -10.11
N GLU A 85 2.05 -7.88 -9.91
CA GLU A 85 3.00 -9.00 -9.89
C GLU A 85 2.79 -9.91 -8.66
N ASN A 86 2.35 -9.34 -7.54
CA ASN A 86 2.08 -10.06 -6.29
C ASN A 86 0.60 -10.47 -6.16
N ALA A 87 -0.16 -10.41 -7.26
CA ALA A 87 -1.56 -10.82 -7.32
C ALA A 87 -1.74 -11.84 -8.43
N LEU A 88 -1.83 -13.11 -8.06
CA LEU A 88 -2.02 -14.20 -9.00
C LEU A 88 -3.50 -14.39 -9.34
N LEU A 89 -3.79 -15.02 -10.48
CA LEU A 89 -5.12 -15.48 -10.86
C LEU A 89 -5.21 -17.00 -10.80
N SER A 90 -6.26 -17.50 -10.16
CA SER A 90 -6.68 -18.89 -10.28
C SER A 90 -8.16 -18.96 -10.59
N ARG A 91 -8.52 -19.49 -11.76
CA ARG A 91 -9.94 -19.64 -12.18
C ARG A 91 -10.79 -18.36 -12.00
N GLY A 92 -10.20 -17.19 -12.26
CA GLY A 92 -10.86 -15.88 -12.11
C GLY A 92 -10.86 -15.30 -10.69
N VAL A 93 -10.23 -15.98 -9.73
CA VAL A 93 -10.05 -15.53 -8.34
C VAL A 93 -8.65 -14.97 -8.16
N VAL A 94 -8.53 -13.78 -7.59
CA VAL A 94 -7.25 -13.15 -7.21
C VAL A 94 -6.69 -13.84 -5.97
N LYS A 95 -5.39 -14.12 -6.00
CA LYS A 95 -4.60 -14.74 -4.92
C LYS A 95 -3.39 -13.86 -4.63
N VAL A 96 -3.46 -13.06 -3.56
CA VAL A 96 -2.34 -12.24 -3.09
C VAL A 96 -1.24 -13.13 -2.56
N MET A 97 -0.01 -12.86 -2.98
CA MET A 97 1.19 -13.60 -2.62
C MET A 97 2.31 -12.65 -2.20
N ASP A 98 3.44 -13.25 -1.82
CA ASP A 98 4.67 -12.56 -1.44
C ASP A 98 4.56 -11.64 -0.20
N PHE A 99 4.64 -12.29 0.95
CA PHE A 99 4.67 -11.64 2.25
C PHE A 99 6.10 -11.30 2.71
N GLY A 100 7.08 -11.26 1.81
CA GLY A 100 8.48 -10.97 2.13
C GLY A 100 8.68 -9.56 2.70
N MET A 101 7.83 -8.62 2.30
CA MET A 101 7.76 -7.27 2.88
C MET A 101 6.67 -7.12 3.93
N ALA A 102 5.88 -8.15 4.25
CA ALA A 102 4.78 -7.98 5.19
C ALA A 102 5.27 -7.76 6.63
N CYS A 103 4.42 -7.17 7.46
CA CYS A 103 4.70 -6.90 8.86
C CYS A 103 3.46 -7.16 9.72
N GLN A 104 3.67 -7.52 10.99
CA GLN A 104 2.59 -7.75 11.94
C GLN A 104 2.84 -6.98 13.24
N THR A 105 1.80 -6.39 13.81
CA THR A 105 1.85 -5.82 15.17
C THR A 105 0.97 -6.61 16.13
N HIS A 106 1.46 -6.80 17.35
CA HIS A 106 0.68 -7.36 18.45
C HIS A 106 0.23 -6.29 19.46
N ALA A 107 0.63 -5.03 19.28
CA ALA A 107 0.18 -3.94 20.13
C ALA A 107 -1.30 -3.64 19.85
N GLU A 108 -2.11 -3.53 20.90
CA GLU A 108 -3.56 -3.35 20.76
C GLU A 108 -3.97 -1.88 20.58
N ASP A 109 -3.22 -0.95 21.17
CA ASP A 109 -3.63 0.45 21.31
C ASP A 109 -2.73 1.46 20.54
N LEU A 110 -1.71 0.98 19.83
CA LEU A 110 -0.80 1.85 19.08
C LEU A 110 -0.70 1.43 17.63
N ALA A 111 -1.01 2.36 16.72
CA ALA A 111 -0.75 2.17 15.30
C ALA A 111 0.77 2.01 15.10
N LEU A 112 1.18 0.86 14.55
CA LEU A 112 2.58 0.61 14.23
C LEU A 112 2.98 1.50 13.06
N ARG A 113 3.99 2.33 13.29
CA ARG A 113 4.50 3.33 12.34
C ARG A 113 5.85 2.93 11.79
N TYR A 114 6.04 3.18 10.50
CA TYR A 114 7.23 2.79 9.76
C TYR A 114 7.94 4.01 9.18
N PHE A 115 9.25 3.90 9.05
CA PHE A 115 10.13 5.01 8.65
C PHE A 115 10.98 4.69 7.42
N ARG A 116 10.73 3.55 6.77
CA ARG A 116 11.48 3.10 5.59
C ARG A 116 10.54 2.98 4.41
N ALA A 117 11.02 3.43 3.24
CA ALA A 117 10.37 3.18 1.98
C ALA A 117 10.30 1.66 1.71
N VAL A 118 9.13 1.19 1.30
CA VAL A 118 8.81 -0.22 0.98
C VAL A 118 7.98 -0.27 -0.30
N GLY A 119 7.87 -1.46 -0.88
CA GLY A 119 7.13 -1.67 -2.12
C GLY A 119 7.83 -1.11 -3.36
N LYS A 120 7.24 -1.37 -4.51
CA LYS A 120 7.70 -0.87 -5.83
C LYS A 120 7.38 0.62 -6.01
N ASP A 121 8.27 1.38 -6.65
CA ASP A 121 8.23 2.86 -6.68
C ASP A 121 6.88 3.46 -7.12
N MET A 122 6.26 2.96 -8.20
CA MET A 122 4.98 3.49 -8.69
C MET A 122 3.78 3.17 -7.78
N TYR A 123 3.86 2.08 -7.00
CA TYR A 123 2.78 1.63 -6.10
C TYR A 123 2.92 2.22 -4.70
N ARG A 124 4.08 2.79 -4.37
CA ARG A 124 4.40 3.30 -3.05
C ARG A 124 3.60 4.58 -2.77
N GLY A 125 2.98 4.63 -1.58
CA GLY A 125 2.25 5.80 -1.11
C GLY A 125 3.15 7.02 -0.88
N PRO A 126 2.63 8.24 -1.06
CA PRO A 126 3.40 9.47 -0.84
C PRO A 126 4.01 9.58 0.56
N GLU A 127 3.31 9.06 1.58
CA GLU A 127 3.74 9.02 2.98
C GLU A 127 4.99 8.17 3.25
N CYS A 128 5.44 7.38 2.28
CA CYS A 128 6.65 6.58 2.39
C CYS A 128 7.93 7.33 1.95
N TYR A 129 7.80 8.48 1.28
CA TYR A 129 8.93 9.30 0.83
C TYR A 129 9.35 10.28 1.91
N LEU A 130 9.70 9.74 3.08
CA LEU A 130 10.03 10.54 4.25
C LEU A 130 11.35 11.31 4.04
N PRO A 131 11.46 12.56 4.54
CA PRO A 131 12.72 13.29 4.59
C PRO A 131 13.73 12.57 5.49
N LYS A 132 15.02 12.92 5.38
CA LYS A 132 16.08 12.32 6.19
C LYS A 132 16.08 12.86 7.61
N GLU A 133 15.63 14.09 7.76
CA GLU A 133 15.51 14.81 9.01
C GLU A 133 14.35 14.24 9.84
N SER A 134 14.57 14.06 11.14
CA SER A 134 13.52 13.61 12.08
C SER A 134 12.51 14.70 12.41
N GLU A 135 12.86 15.96 12.14
CA GLU A 135 12.04 17.13 12.41
C GLU A 135 12.01 18.03 11.17
N VAL A 136 10.87 18.66 10.92
CA VAL A 136 10.64 19.52 9.76
C VAL A 136 9.83 20.75 10.16
N ASN A 137 10.08 21.87 9.47
CA ASN A 137 9.27 23.06 9.61
C ASN A 137 8.03 22.96 8.73
N VAL A 138 6.85 23.07 9.34
CA VAL A 138 5.55 22.99 8.68
C VAL A 138 4.64 24.12 9.16
N THR A 139 3.65 24.47 8.34
CA THR A 139 2.55 25.36 8.79
C THR A 139 1.43 24.50 9.35
N ALA A 140 1.08 24.69 10.62
CA ALA A 140 0.00 23.96 11.27
C ALA A 140 -1.35 24.29 10.62
N PRO A 141 -2.20 23.29 10.29
CA PRO A 141 -3.54 23.54 9.78
C PRO A 141 -4.40 24.36 10.75
N ASP A 142 -5.40 25.08 10.24
CA ASP A 142 -6.33 25.85 11.08
C ASP A 142 -7.12 24.97 12.06
N SER A 143 -7.27 23.67 11.74
CA SER A 143 -7.94 22.67 12.58
C SER A 143 -7.00 21.92 13.54
N ALA A 144 -5.72 22.27 13.58
CA ALA A 144 -4.70 21.56 14.35
C ALA A 144 -4.98 21.56 15.86
N ARG A 145 -4.78 20.41 16.49
CA ARG A 145 -4.77 20.24 17.95
C ARG A 145 -3.40 19.78 18.42
N HIS A 146 -3.16 19.98 19.71
CA HIS A 146 -1.97 19.50 20.41
C HIS A 146 -1.77 18.00 20.18
N GLY A 147 -0.57 17.63 19.72
CA GLY A 147 -0.17 16.23 19.55
C GLY A 147 -0.81 15.52 18.35
N ASP A 148 -1.58 16.23 17.53
CA ASP A 148 -2.17 15.67 16.32
C ASP A 148 -1.08 15.16 15.38
N VAL A 149 -1.35 14.02 14.74
CA VAL A 149 -0.60 13.57 13.58
C VAL A 149 -1.36 14.02 12.33
N VAL A 150 -0.73 14.85 11.51
CA VAL A 150 -1.32 15.46 10.31
C VAL A 150 -0.49 15.13 9.08
N PHE A 151 -1.15 14.92 7.94
CA PHE A 151 -0.50 14.66 6.66
C PHE A 151 -0.37 15.95 5.85
N LEU A 152 0.86 16.40 5.61
CA LEU A 152 1.13 17.72 5.03
C LEU A 152 2.31 17.70 4.06
N PRO A 153 2.41 18.68 3.15
CA PRO A 153 3.64 18.98 2.43
C PRO A 153 4.77 19.35 3.40
N VAL A 154 5.94 18.75 3.18
CA VAL A 154 7.18 19.04 3.90
C VAL A 154 8.27 19.42 2.90
N ALA A 155 9.49 19.69 3.39
CA ALA A 155 10.62 20.05 2.55
C ALA A 155 10.89 19.01 1.44
N ASN A 156 11.59 19.44 0.39
CA ASN A 156 12.00 18.59 -0.74
C ASN A 156 10.87 17.97 -1.56
N ASN A 157 9.68 18.58 -1.59
CA ASN A 157 8.52 18.08 -2.35
C ASN A 157 7.96 16.73 -1.85
N CYS A 158 8.18 16.43 -0.57
CA CYS A 158 7.61 15.26 0.10
C CYS A 158 6.24 15.59 0.70
N LEU A 159 5.39 14.57 0.86
CA LEU A 159 4.25 14.59 1.76
C LEU A 159 4.55 13.62 2.90
N ALA A 160 4.31 14.03 4.14
CA ALA A 160 4.59 13.18 5.29
C ALA A 160 3.54 13.37 6.39
N GLU A 161 3.31 12.31 7.16
CA GLU A 161 2.64 12.46 8.45
C GLU A 161 3.64 13.04 9.46
N VAL A 162 3.24 14.13 10.11
CA VAL A 162 4.04 14.82 11.12
C VAL A 162 3.25 14.97 12.40
N ARG A 163 3.92 14.81 13.55
CA ARG A 163 3.34 15.04 14.86
C ARG A 163 3.58 16.50 15.25
N LEU A 164 2.50 17.23 15.45
CA LEU A 164 2.55 18.63 15.86
C LEU A 164 3.00 18.75 17.32
N PRO A 165 3.78 19.79 17.67
CA PRO A 165 4.22 19.99 19.03
C PRO A 165 3.05 20.33 19.96
N SER A 166 3.31 20.21 21.26
CA SER A 166 2.31 20.47 22.30
C SER A 166 1.83 21.93 22.34
N ASP A 167 2.71 22.86 22.01
CA ASP A 167 2.46 24.30 22.02
C ASP A 167 2.05 24.83 20.64
N VAL A 168 1.57 23.96 19.73
CA VAL A 168 1.18 24.36 18.38
C VAL A 168 0.10 25.43 18.39
N VAL A 169 0.32 26.48 17.58
CA VAL A 169 -0.68 27.52 17.29
C VAL A 169 -1.19 27.30 15.85
N PRO A 170 -2.49 27.02 15.65
CA PRO A 170 -3.07 26.84 14.32
C PRO A 170 -2.75 27.99 13.36
N GLY A 171 -2.46 27.67 12.10
CA GLY A 171 -2.11 28.64 11.05
C GLY A 171 -0.68 29.19 11.12
N THR A 172 0.12 28.78 12.10
CA THR A 172 1.51 29.27 12.27
C THR A 172 2.55 28.22 11.89
N ALA A 173 3.76 28.67 11.56
CA ALA A 173 4.89 27.79 11.34
C ALA A 173 5.38 27.19 12.67
N CYS A 174 5.63 25.89 12.69
CA CYS A 174 6.18 25.16 13.83
C CYS A 174 7.14 24.07 13.38
N THR A 175 7.99 23.58 14.30
CA THR A 175 8.82 22.40 14.08
C THR A 175 8.04 21.17 14.54
N ALA A 176 7.83 20.23 13.63
CA ALA A 176 7.06 19.01 13.86
C ALA A 176 7.94 17.76 13.64
N GLU A 177 7.67 16.71 14.42
CA GLU A 177 8.39 15.43 14.33
C GLU A 177 7.83 14.59 13.18
N ILE A 178 8.68 13.96 12.37
CA ILE A 178 8.22 12.98 11.38
C ILE A 178 7.58 11.79 12.09
N ALA A 179 6.32 11.51 11.80
CA ALA A 179 5.55 10.46 12.46
C ALA A 179 5.62 9.11 11.71
N GLY A 180 6.38 9.01 10.62
CA GLY A 180 6.40 7.83 9.76
C GLY A 180 5.07 7.63 9.04
N TYR A 181 4.71 6.39 8.70
CA TYR A 181 3.42 6.07 8.09
C TYR A 181 2.78 4.82 8.68
N THR A 182 1.47 4.67 8.49
CA THR A 182 0.74 3.43 8.82
C THR A 182 0.48 2.59 7.57
N VAL A 183 0.44 1.27 7.73
CA VAL A 183 0.39 0.35 6.57
C VAL A 183 -1.00 0.21 5.94
N PRO A 184 -2.12 0.21 6.68
CA PRO A 184 -3.43 0.02 6.03
C PRO A 184 -3.74 1.05 4.93
N PRO A 185 -3.52 2.37 5.14
CA PRO A 185 -3.68 3.35 4.06
C PRO A 185 -2.73 3.11 2.88
N LEU A 186 -1.48 2.74 3.13
CA LEU A 186 -0.49 2.42 2.11
C LEU A 186 -0.96 1.26 1.21
N ASP A 187 -1.38 0.13 1.80
CA ASP A 187 -1.84 -1.03 1.03
C ASP A 187 -3.08 -0.70 0.17
N VAL A 188 -3.99 0.14 0.70
CA VAL A 188 -5.16 0.63 -0.05
C VAL A 188 -4.75 1.56 -1.19
N PHE A 189 -3.78 2.45 -0.95
CA PHE A 189 -3.21 3.31 -1.99
C PHE A 189 -2.61 2.49 -3.13
N SER A 190 -1.77 1.50 -2.81
CA SER A 190 -1.18 0.60 -3.80
C SER A 190 -2.25 -0.17 -4.59
N THR A 191 -3.37 -0.54 -3.95
CA THR A 191 -4.51 -1.16 -4.63
C THR A 191 -5.20 -0.21 -5.62
N GLY A 192 -5.28 1.08 -5.29
CA GLY A 192 -5.75 2.12 -6.21
C GLY A 192 -4.85 2.25 -7.45
N VAL A 193 -3.52 2.21 -7.25
CA VAL A 193 -2.56 2.17 -8.37
C VAL A 193 -2.75 0.90 -9.21
N SER A 194 -2.92 -0.27 -8.60
CA SER A 194 -3.23 -1.51 -9.32
C SER A 194 -4.50 -1.39 -10.16
N ALA A 195 -5.58 -0.80 -9.62
CA ALA A 195 -6.82 -0.57 -10.36
C ALA A 195 -6.60 0.35 -11.58
N PHE A 196 -5.78 1.39 -11.43
CA PHE A 196 -5.40 2.27 -12.52
C PHE A 196 -4.64 1.50 -13.61
N VAL A 197 -3.60 0.76 -13.25
CA VAL A 197 -2.79 0.01 -14.20
C VAL A 197 -3.61 -1.09 -14.91
N LEU A 198 -4.54 -1.75 -14.21
CA LEU A 198 -5.46 -2.71 -14.83
C LEU A 198 -6.33 -2.07 -15.92
N ARG A 199 -6.75 -0.83 -15.73
CA ARG A 199 -7.63 -0.12 -16.67
C ARG A 199 -6.88 0.54 -17.82
N TRP A 200 -5.78 1.21 -17.54
CA TRP A 200 -5.06 2.05 -18.51
C TRP A 200 -3.76 1.43 -19.03
N GLN A 201 -3.31 0.30 -18.46
CA GLN A 201 -2.09 -0.41 -18.83
C GLN A 201 -0.80 0.42 -18.75
N VAL A 202 -0.87 1.56 -18.07
CA VAL A 202 0.28 2.43 -17.76
C VAL A 202 0.19 2.84 -16.30
N PRO A 203 1.34 3.06 -15.65
CA PRO A 203 1.35 3.65 -14.31
C PRO A 203 0.78 5.08 -14.34
N PRO A 204 0.11 5.54 -13.27
CA PRO A 204 -0.38 6.91 -13.19
C PRO A 204 0.76 7.93 -12.98
N TRP A 205 1.90 7.51 -12.44
CA TRP A 205 3.11 8.30 -12.17
C TRP A 205 4.31 7.36 -12.04
N LYS A 206 5.53 7.92 -12.02
CA LYS A 206 6.74 7.11 -11.73
C LYS A 206 6.87 6.80 -10.24
N ASP A 207 6.66 7.81 -9.42
CA ASP A 207 6.66 7.76 -7.97
C ASP A 207 5.64 8.78 -7.43
N ALA A 208 5.06 8.51 -6.26
CA ALA A 208 4.08 9.39 -5.63
C ALA A 208 4.75 10.56 -4.88
N HIS A 209 5.65 11.27 -5.57
CA HIS A 209 6.39 12.41 -5.04
C HIS A 209 5.89 13.70 -5.70
N LEU A 210 5.86 14.84 -4.99
CA LEU A 210 5.33 16.09 -5.57
C LEU A 210 6.21 16.67 -6.69
N SER A 211 7.40 16.10 -6.94
CA SER A 211 8.20 16.42 -8.12
C SER A 211 7.77 15.67 -9.38
N ASP A 212 7.00 14.59 -9.26
CA ASP A 212 6.39 13.91 -10.41
C ASP A 212 5.21 14.76 -10.88
N ASN A 213 5.23 15.17 -12.16
CA ASN A 213 4.23 16.08 -12.72
C ASN A 213 2.81 15.50 -12.66
N TYR A 214 2.65 14.19 -12.85
CA TYR A 214 1.33 13.55 -12.86
C TYR A 214 0.80 13.41 -11.44
N PHE A 215 1.64 12.96 -10.49
CA PHE A 215 1.23 12.89 -9.10
C PHE A 215 0.91 14.29 -8.54
N HIS A 216 1.75 15.28 -8.81
CA HIS A 216 1.50 16.68 -8.43
C HIS A 216 0.17 17.19 -9.00
N PHE A 217 -0.11 16.92 -10.28
CA PHE A 217 -1.37 17.32 -10.91
C PHE A 217 -2.59 16.70 -10.21
N VAL A 218 -2.57 15.39 -9.93
CA VAL A 218 -3.66 14.68 -9.25
C VAL A 218 -3.85 15.19 -7.82
N HIS A 219 -2.75 15.37 -7.08
CA HIS A 219 -2.79 15.88 -5.71
C HIS A 219 -3.35 17.31 -5.64
N HIS A 220 -2.95 18.19 -6.57
CA HIS A 220 -3.37 19.59 -6.59
C HIS A 220 -4.79 19.79 -7.11
N SER A 221 -5.17 19.09 -8.19
CA SER A 221 -6.41 19.35 -8.93
C SER A 221 -7.58 18.48 -8.46
N GLY A 222 -7.32 17.45 -7.66
CA GLY A 222 -8.33 16.48 -7.22
C GLY A 222 -8.97 15.70 -8.39
N PRO A 223 -10.06 14.95 -8.15
CA PRO A 223 -10.77 14.21 -9.20
C PRO A 223 -11.41 15.12 -10.27
N LEU A 224 -11.53 16.43 -10.03
CA LEU A 224 -12.09 17.41 -10.97
C LEU A 224 -11.11 17.85 -12.08
N GLY A 225 -9.84 17.47 -12.01
CA GLY A 225 -8.84 17.74 -13.05
C GLY A 225 -8.95 16.83 -14.29
N LEU A 226 -9.78 15.78 -14.27
CA LEU A 226 -9.96 14.83 -15.37
C LEU A 226 -11.22 15.14 -16.23
N GLU A 227 -11.94 16.21 -15.94
CA GLU A 227 -13.16 16.63 -16.67
C GLU A 227 -12.91 17.72 -17.74
N THR A 228 -11.66 17.94 -18.18
CA THR A 228 -11.35 18.87 -19.28
C THR A 228 -10.95 18.16 -20.56
#